data_AF-A0A257TDT4-F1
#
_entry.id   AF-A0A257TDT4-F1
#
_cell.length_a   1.000
_cell.length_b   1.000
_cell.length_c   1.000
_cell.angle_alpha   90.00
_cell.angle_beta   90.00
_cell.angle_gamma   90.00
#
_symmetry.space_group_name_H-M   'P 1'
#
loop_
_entity.id
_entity.type
_entity.pdbx_description
1 polymer ?
#
loop_
_entity_poly.entity_id
_entity_poly.type
_entity_poly.pdbx_seq_one_letter_code
_entity_poly.pdbx_strand_id
1 'polypeptide(L)'
;MHHNLRELAKLATGLVLADALSALWLSSAHLLPIDFFGASITQTLVVPAVVFDSVLALLLAHYGWGIKLPVRTMRERTMLMVVGVLFAAVALVHWVRIAFGMDLVLGSWLVPVWLSWIGVVATTYLSYLSFHFALKQRNT
;
A
#
# COMPACT_ATOMS: atom_id res chain seq x y z
N MET A 1 -15.43 21.54 -2.63
CA MET A 1 -14.80 20.70 -1.59
C MET A 1 -13.82 19.65 -2.13
N HIS A 2 -14.13 18.91 -3.20
CA HIS A 2 -13.24 17.86 -3.75
C HIS A 2 -11.88 18.33 -4.31
N HIS A 3 -11.76 19.58 -4.74
CA HIS A 3 -10.49 20.11 -5.26
C HIS A 3 -9.45 20.31 -4.14
N ASN A 4 -9.82 20.97 -3.04
CA ASN A 4 -8.92 21.23 -1.90
C ASN A 4 -8.39 19.93 -1.27
N LEU A 5 -9.22 18.88 -1.19
CA LEU A 5 -8.80 17.58 -0.68
C LEU A 5 -7.78 16.88 -1.60
N ARG A 6 -7.87 17.07 -2.92
CA ARG A 6 -6.91 16.51 -3.88
C ARG A 6 -5.57 17.21 -3.80
N GLU A 7 -5.56 18.54 -3.71
CA GLU A 7 -4.32 19.30 -3.53
C GLU A 7 -3.65 18.96 -2.19
N LEU A 8 -4.43 18.82 -1.12
CA LEU A 8 -3.92 18.36 0.18
C LEU A 8 -3.32 16.96 0.10
N ALA A 9 -3.92 16.06 -0.67
CA ALA A 9 -3.37 14.71 -0.86
C ALA A 9 -2.08 14.68 -1.66
N LYS A 10 -1.90 15.56 -2.67
CA LYS A 10 -0.62 15.71 -3.37
C LYS A 10 0.48 16.20 -2.42
N LEU A 11 0.16 17.17 -1.57
CA LEU A 11 1.07 17.67 -0.54
C LEU A 11 1.44 16.57 0.47
N ALA A 12 0.43 15.85 0.96
CA ALA A 12 0.62 14.74 1.89
C ALA A 12 1.44 13.60 1.26
N THR A 13 1.27 13.33 -0.04
CA THR A 13 2.11 12.36 -0.77
C THR A 13 3.59 12.76 -0.67
N GLY A 14 3.90 14.04 -0.89
CA GLY A 14 5.28 14.55 -0.77
C GLY A 14 5.83 14.43 0.66
N LEU A 15 5.00 14.73 1.66
CA LEU A 15 5.39 14.62 3.08
C LEU A 15 5.72 13.17 3.47
N VAL A 16 4.86 12.23 3.08
CA VAL A 16 5.04 10.80 3.36
C VAL A 16 6.27 10.24 2.65
N LEU A 17 6.53 10.66 1.41
CA LEU A 17 7.77 10.27 0.71
C LEU A 17 9.01 10.86 1.38
N ALA A 18 8.95 12.10 1.86
CA ALA A 18 10.07 12.73 2.57
C ALA A 18 10.36 12.00 3.90
N ASP A 19 9.34 11.56 4.62
CA ASP A 19 9.50 10.77 5.84
C ASP A 19 10.17 9.41 5.56
N ALA A 20 9.66 8.67 4.56
CA ALA A 20 10.24 7.40 4.13
C ALA A 20 11.72 7.53 3.71
N LEU A 21 12.05 8.57 2.93
CA LEU A 21 13.42 8.86 2.51
C LEU A 21 14.31 9.24 3.70
N SER A 22 13.78 9.98 4.66
CA SER A 22 14.50 10.36 5.87
C SER A 22 14.78 9.14 6.74
N ALA A 23 13.82 8.23 6.89
CA ALA A 23 14.00 6.96 7.60
C ALA A 23 15.08 6.07 6.94
N LEU A 24 15.07 5.97 5.60
CA LEU A 24 16.12 5.27 4.84
C LEU A 24 17.49 5.93 5.01
N TRP A 25 17.56 7.26 4.95
CA TRP A 25 18.79 8.00 5.14
C TRP A 25 19.38 7.79 6.54
N LEU A 26 18.56 7.95 7.59
CA LEU A 26 18.96 7.71 8.99
C LEU A 26 19.46 6.28 9.21
N SER A 27 18.79 5.30 8.60
CA SER A 27 19.22 3.90 8.62
C SER A 27 20.57 3.70 7.93
N SER A 28 20.76 4.28 6.74
CA SER A 28 22.00 4.18 5.96
C SER A 28 23.19 4.89 6.61
N ALA A 29 22.92 5.97 7.36
CA ALA A 29 23.93 6.72 8.10
C ALA A 29 24.29 6.05 9.43
N HIS A 30 23.71 4.90 9.76
CA HIS A 30 23.87 4.19 11.04
C HIS A 30 23.53 5.06 12.27
N LEU A 31 22.60 6.01 12.12
CA LEU A 31 22.20 6.93 13.18
C LEU A 31 21.12 6.36 14.11
N LEU A 32 20.60 5.16 13.82
CA LEU A 32 19.62 4.45 14.65
C LEU A 32 20.32 3.48 15.62
N PRO A 33 19.86 3.36 16.89
CA PRO A 33 18.60 3.89 17.41
C PRO A 33 18.64 5.36 17.84
N ILE A 34 17.50 6.05 17.69
CA ILE A 34 17.25 7.39 18.23
C ILE A 34 16.07 7.33 19.21
N ASP A 35 16.24 7.96 20.37
CA ASP A 35 15.18 8.07 21.37
C ASP A 35 14.39 9.35 21.16
N PHE A 36 13.08 9.21 21.00
CA PHE A 36 12.15 10.32 20.79
C PHE A 36 10.93 10.16 21.70
N PHE A 37 10.71 11.13 22.60
CA PHE A 37 9.62 11.11 23.59
C PHE A 37 9.49 9.78 24.38
N GLY A 38 10.62 9.16 24.71
CA GLY A 38 10.65 7.89 25.45
C GLY A 38 10.37 6.64 24.61
N ALA A 39 10.28 6.76 23.28
CA ALA A 39 10.23 5.65 22.34
C ALA A 39 11.53 5.57 21.54
N SER A 40 12.13 4.38 21.47
CA SER A 40 13.35 4.14 20.68
C SER A 40 13.01 3.72 19.26
N ILE A 41 13.35 4.54 18.28
CA ILE A 41 13.24 4.17 16.86
C ILE A 41 14.47 3.32 16.51
N THR A 42 14.26 2.01 16.34
CA THR A 42 15.33 1.04 16.07
C THR A 42 15.43 0.68 14.59
N GLN A 43 16.55 0.06 14.19
CA GLN A 43 16.76 -0.47 12.82
C GLN A 43 15.62 -1.39 12.35
N THR A 44 15.01 -2.16 13.26
CA THR A 44 13.92 -3.08 12.92
C THR A 44 12.62 -2.37 12.54
N LEU A 45 12.45 -1.10 12.90
CA LEU A 45 11.25 -0.30 12.60
C LEU A 45 11.32 0.41 11.24
N VAL A 46 12.51 0.56 10.66
CA VAL A 46 12.71 1.30 9.40
C VAL A 46 11.96 0.64 8.25
N VAL A 47 12.17 -0.67 8.06
CA VAL A 47 11.54 -1.41 6.96
C VAL A 47 10.01 -1.36 7.04
N PRO A 48 9.34 -1.70 8.16
CA PRO A 48 7.88 -1.60 8.24
C PRO A 48 7.37 -0.16 8.11
N ALA A 49 8.10 0.86 8.59
CA ALA A 49 7.72 2.26 8.40
C ALA A 49 7.79 2.70 6.93
N VAL A 50 8.90 2.43 6.24
CA VAL A 50 9.08 2.76 4.81
C VAL A 50 8.04 2.07 3.94
N VAL A 51 7.68 0.83 4.28
CA VAL A 51 6.60 0.09 3.63
C VAL A 51 5.25 0.79 3.80
N PHE A 52 4.91 1.14 5.04
CA PHE A 52 3.67 1.83 5.35
C PHE A 52 3.59 3.17 4.60
N ASP A 53 4.68 3.93 4.59
CA ASP A 53 4.76 5.21 3.89
C ASP A 53 4.68 5.03 2.38
N SER A 54 5.33 4.00 1.82
CA SER A 54 5.24 3.71 0.37
C SER A 54 3.81 3.41 -0.05
N VAL A 55 3.07 2.65 0.77
CA VAL A 55 1.64 2.44 0.56
C VAL A 55 0.90 3.76 0.64
N LEU A 56 1.07 4.49 1.74
CA LEU A 56 0.28 5.68 2.02
C LEU A 56 0.53 6.72 0.92
N ALA A 57 1.77 6.85 0.45
CA ALA A 57 2.14 7.65 -0.70
C ALA A 57 1.43 7.18 -1.97
N LEU A 58 1.36 5.88 -2.26
CA LEU A 58 0.62 5.36 -3.42
C LEU A 58 -0.88 5.68 -3.35
N LEU A 59 -1.50 5.52 -2.17
CA LEU A 59 -2.92 5.85 -1.94
C LEU A 59 -3.18 7.34 -2.14
N LEU A 60 -2.36 8.19 -1.53
CA LEU A 60 -2.46 9.65 -1.61
C LEU A 60 -2.17 10.15 -3.02
N ALA A 61 -1.17 9.59 -3.70
CA ALA A 61 -0.83 9.91 -5.08
C ALA A 61 -2.01 9.61 -6.01
N HIS A 62 -2.59 8.42 -5.88
CA HIS A 62 -3.75 8.05 -6.68
C HIS A 62 -4.94 8.98 -6.45
N TYR A 63 -5.26 9.28 -5.18
CA TYR A 63 -6.36 10.17 -4.85
C TYR A 63 -6.10 11.61 -5.31
N GLY A 64 -4.89 12.14 -5.08
CA GLY A 64 -4.48 13.50 -5.41
C GLY A 64 -4.41 13.77 -6.90
N TRP A 65 -3.88 12.83 -7.69
CA TRP A 65 -3.88 12.92 -9.16
C TRP A 65 -5.21 12.53 -9.79
N GLY A 66 -6.11 11.90 -9.03
CA GLY A 66 -7.44 11.55 -9.50
C GLY A 66 -7.41 10.64 -10.72
N ILE A 67 -6.57 9.59 -10.65
CA ILE A 67 -6.38 8.62 -11.73
C ILE A 67 -7.74 8.09 -12.18
N LYS A 68 -8.04 8.21 -13.48
CA LYS A 68 -9.23 7.65 -14.10
C LYS A 68 -8.79 6.54 -15.03
N LEU A 69 -9.26 5.32 -14.78
CA LEU A 69 -9.12 4.25 -15.77
C LEU A 69 -10.23 4.41 -16.82
N PRO A 70 -9.90 4.51 -18.12
CA PRO A 70 -10.91 4.58 -19.16
C PRO A 70 -11.52 3.19 -19.38
N VAL A 71 -12.59 2.88 -18.63
CA VAL A 71 -13.42 1.70 -18.91
C VAL A 71 -14.43 2.09 -20.00
N ARG A 72 -14.22 1.57 -21.20
CA ARG A 72 -15.02 1.85 -22.40
C ARG A 72 -15.79 0.63 -22.88
N THR A 73 -15.32 -0.57 -22.57
CA THR A 73 -15.93 -1.82 -23.07
C THR A 73 -16.36 -2.76 -21.96
N MET A 74 -17.33 -3.63 -22.26
CA MET A 74 -17.73 -4.71 -21.34
C MET A 74 -16.58 -5.66 -21.03
N ARG A 75 -15.66 -5.88 -21.98
CA ARG A 75 -14.49 -6.73 -21.79
C ARG A 75 -13.52 -6.17 -20.76
N GLU A 76 -13.26 -4.86 -20.78
CA GLU A 76 -12.43 -4.19 -19.78
C GLU A 76 -13.05 -4.27 -18.38
N ARG A 77 -14.38 -4.12 -18.29
CA ARG A 77 -15.12 -4.27 -17.04
C ARG A 77 -14.99 -5.68 -16.47
N THR A 78 -15.18 -6.71 -17.31
CA THR A 78 -14.99 -8.11 -16.89
C THR A 78 -13.54 -8.37 -16.48
N MET A 79 -12.57 -7.82 -17.20
CA MET A 79 -11.15 -7.94 -16.82
C MET A 79 -10.88 -7.33 -15.45
N LEU A 80 -11.38 -6.12 -15.17
CA LEU A 80 -11.25 -5.49 -13.85
C LEU A 80 -11.95 -6.30 -12.76
N MET A 81 -13.13 -6.88 -13.01
CA MET A 81 -13.77 -7.80 -12.05
C MET A 81 -12.90 -9.01 -11.73
N VAL A 82 -12.35 -9.67 -12.75
CA VAL A 82 -11.47 -10.85 -12.57
C VAL A 82 -10.21 -10.48 -11.79
N VAL A 83 -9.54 -9.39 -12.18
CA VAL A 83 -8.34 -8.89 -11.51
C VAL A 83 -8.64 -8.52 -10.05
N GLY A 84 -9.79 -7.87 -9.79
CA GLY A 84 -10.23 -7.53 -8.44
C GLY A 84 -10.43 -8.76 -7.55
N VAL A 85 -11.09 -9.80 -8.07
CA VAL A 85 -11.29 -11.07 -7.33
C VAL A 85 -9.97 -11.76 -7.03
N LEU A 86 -9.04 -11.81 -7.98
CA LEU A 86 -7.72 -12.42 -7.77
C LEU A 86 -6.95 -11.68 -6.67
N PHE A 87 -6.88 -10.35 -6.73
CA PHE A 87 -6.21 -9.57 -5.69
C PHE A 87 -6.92 -9.65 -4.34
N ALA A 88 -8.26 -9.75 -4.30
CA ALA A 88 -8.99 -9.98 -3.06
C ALA A 88 -8.63 -11.33 -2.42
N ALA A 89 -8.52 -12.39 -3.22
CA ALA A 89 -8.11 -13.71 -2.74
C ALA A 89 -6.69 -13.66 -2.15
N VAL A 90 -5.75 -13.00 -2.82
CA VAL A 90 -4.38 -12.81 -2.32
C VAL A 90 -4.37 -11.99 -1.02
N ALA A 91 -5.17 -10.93 -0.93
CA ALA A 91 -5.31 -10.12 0.29
C ALA A 91 -5.79 -10.97 1.47
N LEU A 92 -6.78 -11.83 1.24
CA LEU A 92 -7.29 -12.76 2.26
C LEU A 92 -6.21 -13.74 2.71
N VAL A 93 -5.42 -14.31 1.79
CA VAL A 93 -4.29 -15.19 2.16
C VAL A 93 -3.30 -14.47 3.08
N HIS A 94 -2.95 -13.23 2.77
CA HIS A 94 -2.05 -12.46 3.63
C HIS A 94 -2.67 -12.12 4.99
N TRP A 95 -3.98 -11.84 5.05
CA TRP A 95 -4.70 -11.64 6.31
C TRP A 95 -4.73 -12.89 7.18
N VAL A 96 -5.05 -14.05 6.61
CA VAL A 96 -5.01 -15.34 7.32
C VAL A 96 -3.59 -15.58 7.84
N ARG A 97 -2.56 -15.31 7.03
CA ARG A 97 -1.17 -15.46 7.45
C ARG A 97 -0.82 -14.59 8.65
N ILE A 98 -1.29 -13.34 8.68
CA ILE A 98 -1.07 -12.42 9.81
C ILE A 98 -1.84 -12.88 11.05
N ALA A 99 -3.12 -13.24 10.90
CA ALA A 99 -4.01 -13.57 12.01
C ALA A 99 -3.58 -14.85 12.74
N PHE A 100 -3.10 -15.85 12.01
CA PHE A 100 -2.72 -17.16 12.56
C PHE A 100 -1.21 -17.36 12.68
N GLY A 101 -0.40 -16.36 12.33
CA GLY A 101 1.06 -16.46 12.37
C GLY A 101 1.62 -17.57 11.48
N MET A 102 1.03 -17.82 10.32
CA MET A 102 1.43 -18.94 9.47
C MET A 102 2.85 -18.74 8.92
N ASP A 103 3.70 -19.72 9.17
CA ASP A 103 5.02 -19.81 8.56
C ASP A 103 4.88 -20.18 7.08
N LEU A 104 5.45 -19.33 6.23
CA LEU A 104 5.52 -19.55 4.80
C LEU A 104 6.98 -19.79 4.45
N VAL A 105 7.30 -21.04 4.12
CA VAL A 105 8.66 -21.45 3.73
C VAL A 105 8.70 -21.67 2.23
N LEU A 106 9.54 -20.92 1.54
CA LEU A 106 9.79 -21.05 0.10
C LEU A 106 11.21 -21.59 -0.10
N GLY A 107 11.32 -22.90 -0.36
CA GLY A 107 12.61 -23.58 -0.41
C GLY A 107 13.29 -23.55 0.97
N SER A 108 14.41 -22.84 1.09
CA SER A 108 15.13 -22.64 2.35
C SER A 108 14.86 -21.29 3.02
N TRP A 109 14.00 -20.45 2.44
CA TRP A 109 13.72 -19.12 2.94
C TRP A 109 12.41 -19.08 3.71
N LEU A 110 12.49 -18.75 5.00
CA LEU A 110 11.32 -18.41 5.81
C LEU A 110 10.91 -16.99 5.48
N VAL A 111 9.77 -16.85 4.79
CA VAL A 111 9.25 -15.55 4.40
C VAL A 111 8.90 -14.80 5.69
N PRO A 112 9.40 -13.59 5.92
CA PRO A 112 9.04 -12.84 7.12
C PRO A 112 7.57 -12.42 7.13
N VAL A 113 6.96 -12.31 8.31
CA VAL A 113 5.56 -11.87 8.46
C VAL A 113 5.37 -10.41 8.03
N TRP A 114 6.40 -9.55 8.18
CA TRP A 114 6.34 -8.15 7.71
C TRP A 114 6.04 -8.03 6.21
N LEU A 115 6.48 -9.01 5.41
CA LEU A 115 6.20 -9.04 3.97
C LEU A 115 4.70 -9.24 3.67
N SER A 116 3.96 -9.94 4.55
CA SER A 116 2.51 -10.08 4.42
C SER A 116 1.77 -8.78 4.64
N TRP A 117 2.28 -7.88 5.49
CA TRP A 117 1.65 -6.57 5.67
C TRP A 117 1.70 -5.75 4.38
N ILE A 118 2.82 -5.79 3.65
CA ILE A 118 2.92 -5.21 2.30
C ILE A 118 1.90 -5.85 1.37
N GLY A 119 1.89 -7.18 1.37
CA GLY A 119 1.00 -7.99 0.55
C GLY A 119 -0.46 -7.63 0.75
N VAL A 120 -0.95 -7.64 2.00
CA VAL A 120 -2.32 -7.22 2.39
C VAL A 120 -2.63 -5.87 1.78
N VAL A 121 -1.77 -4.90 2.00
CA VAL A 121 -2.09 -3.52 1.71
C VAL A 121 -2.10 -3.25 0.20
N ALA A 122 -1.09 -3.74 -0.52
CA ALA A 122 -1.05 -3.64 -1.97
C ALA A 122 -2.25 -4.37 -2.61
N THR A 123 -2.47 -5.63 -2.23
CA THR A 123 -3.52 -6.47 -2.86
C THR A 123 -4.94 -6.00 -2.50
N THR A 124 -5.16 -5.52 -1.27
CA THR A 124 -6.43 -4.89 -0.87
C THR A 124 -6.69 -3.64 -1.69
N TYR A 125 -5.65 -2.82 -1.88
CA TYR A 125 -5.79 -1.60 -2.66
C TYR A 125 -6.05 -1.86 -4.15
N LEU A 126 -5.31 -2.77 -4.78
CA LEU A 126 -5.53 -3.16 -6.18
C LEU A 126 -6.91 -3.80 -6.37
N SER A 127 -7.36 -4.61 -5.41
CA SER A 127 -8.71 -5.18 -5.39
C SER A 127 -9.77 -4.07 -5.34
N TYR A 128 -9.63 -3.12 -4.41
CA TYR A 128 -10.53 -1.98 -4.27
C TYR A 128 -10.59 -1.15 -5.56
N LEU A 129 -9.45 -0.79 -6.15
CA LEU A 129 -9.42 -0.04 -7.41
C LEU A 129 -10.15 -0.78 -8.52
N SER A 130 -9.86 -2.07 -8.67
CA SER A 130 -10.45 -2.90 -9.72
C SER A 130 -11.96 -2.95 -9.61
N PHE A 131 -12.50 -3.17 -8.40
CA PHE A 131 -13.94 -3.14 -8.18
C PHE A 131 -14.54 -1.74 -8.31
N HIS A 132 -13.87 -0.70 -7.80
CA HIS A 132 -14.33 0.67 -7.91
C HIS A 132 -14.54 1.08 -9.39
N PHE A 133 -13.58 0.79 -10.26
CA PHE A 133 -13.68 1.11 -11.68
C PHE A 133 -14.60 0.16 -12.44
N ALA A 134 -14.69 -1.11 -12.07
CA ALA A 134 -15.63 -2.04 -12.67
C ALA A 134 -17.09 -1.72 -12.34
N LEU A 135 -17.37 -1.20 -11.15
CA LEU A 135 -18.73 -0.91 -10.68
C LEU A 135 -19.19 0.51 -11.06
N LYS A 136 -18.26 1.43 -11.35
CA LYS A 136 -18.59 2.79 -11.76
C LYS A 136 -19.25 2.79 -13.14
N GLN A 137 -20.57 2.75 -13.16
CA GLN A 137 -21.38 2.95 -14.35
C GLN A 137 -21.12 4.36 -14.91
N ARG A 138 -20.70 4.42 -16.17
CA ARG A 138 -20.75 5.65 -16.94
C ARG A 138 -22.19 5.77 -17.44
N ASN A 139 -23.02 6.53 -16.74
CA ASN A 139 -24.28 7.02 -17.33
C ASN A 139 -23.87 7.87 -18.53
N THR A 140 -23.98 7.29 -19.73
CA THR A 140 -23.90 8.01 -21.01
C THR A 140 -25.18 8.77 -21.25
#